data_AF-A0A0S4LT17-F1
#
_entry.id   AF-A0A0S4LT17-F1
#
_cell.length_a   1.000
_cell.length_b   1.000
_cell.length_c   1.000
_cell.angle_alpha   90.00
_cell.angle_beta   90.00
_cell.angle_gamma   90.00
#
_symmetry.space_group_name_H-M   'P 1'
#
loop_
_entity.id
_entity.type
_entity.pdbx_description
1 polymer ?
#
loop_
_entity_poly.entity_id
_entity_poly.type
_entity_poly.pdbx_seq_one_letter_code
_entity_poly.pdbx_strand_id
1 'polypeptide(L)'
;MLLAAFPDLPLDQPHLDLCMIGRQLGYRGGLKAIELQFGLQRESQLRGMTGSDAVLLWNRWRHRRDQAARTRLLAYNQADCMNLEPLADGFYCRMVQWYRGEMKRRDAV
;
A
#
# COMPACT_ATOMS: atom_id res chain seq x y z
N MET A 1 -6.01 -5.28 13.79
CA MET A 1 -5.56 -5.97 12.55
C MET A 1 -6.41 -7.22 12.37
N LEU A 2 -6.75 -7.59 11.13
CA LEU A 2 -7.80 -8.54 10.72
C LEU A 2 -8.26 -9.59 11.76
N LEU A 3 -7.36 -10.35 12.40
CA LEU A 3 -7.69 -11.34 13.43
C LEU A 3 -8.42 -10.78 14.67
N ALA A 4 -8.19 -9.51 15.02
CA ALA A 4 -8.92 -8.85 16.10
C ALA A 4 -10.40 -8.60 15.75
N ALA A 5 -10.71 -8.43 14.46
CA ALA A 5 -12.07 -8.25 13.97
C ALA A 5 -12.70 -9.57 13.49
N PHE A 6 -11.87 -10.52 13.07
CA PHE A 6 -12.27 -11.81 12.50
C PHE A 6 -11.36 -12.91 13.05
N PRO A 7 -11.59 -13.37 14.30
CA PRO A 7 -10.71 -14.32 14.99
C PRO A 7 -10.60 -15.68 14.29
N ASP A 8 -11.66 -16.07 13.57
CA ASP A 8 -11.77 -17.38 12.91
C ASP A 8 -11.15 -17.40 11.50
N LEU A 9 -10.54 -16.29 11.05
CA LEU A 9 -9.82 -16.29 9.78
C LEU A 9 -8.61 -17.22 9.86
N PRO A 10 -8.44 -18.17 8.92
CA PRO A 10 -7.31 -19.10 8.92
C PRO A 10 -6.06 -18.42 8.36
N LEU A 11 -5.54 -17.42 9.07
CA LEU A 11 -4.31 -16.71 8.71
C LEU A 11 -3.17 -17.23 9.59
N ASP A 12 -2.39 -18.17 9.07
CA ASP A 12 -1.18 -18.70 9.69
C ASP A 12 0.11 -18.06 9.15
N GLN A 13 0.00 -17.28 8.08
CA GLN A 13 1.12 -16.53 7.50
C GLN A 13 1.49 -15.28 8.33
N PRO A 14 2.77 -14.89 8.34
CA PRO A 14 3.20 -13.62 8.91
C PRO A 14 2.45 -12.43 8.29
N HIS A 15 1.84 -11.60 9.14
CA HIS A 15 1.15 -10.40 8.70
C HIS A 15 2.09 -9.18 8.72
N LEU A 16 2.29 -8.57 7.56
CA LEU A 16 3.16 -7.42 7.38
C LEU A 16 2.34 -6.16 7.11
N ASP A 17 2.35 -5.21 8.04
CA ASP A 17 1.74 -3.89 7.82
C ASP A 17 2.78 -2.90 7.26
N LEU A 18 2.66 -2.61 5.96
CA LEU A 18 3.54 -1.70 5.26
C LEU A 18 3.41 -0.25 5.73
N CYS A 19 2.28 0.17 6.29
CA CYS A 19 2.15 1.52 6.83
C CYS A 19 3.04 1.71 8.06
N MET A 20 3.08 0.72 8.95
CA MET A 20 3.94 0.77 10.14
C MET A 20 5.42 0.74 9.76
N ILE A 21 5.80 -0.15 8.85
CA ILE A 21 7.20 -0.28 8.39
C ILE A 21 7.63 0.94 7.60
N GLY A 22 6.81 1.42 6.67
CA GLY A 22 7.06 2.65 5.93
C GLY A 22 7.30 3.82 6.87
N ARG A 23 6.51 3.92 7.96
CA ARG A 23 6.71 4.95 8.99
C ARG A 23 8.06 4.83 9.72
N GLN A 24 8.51 3.62 10.04
CA GLN A 24 9.83 3.38 10.62
C GLN A 24 10.97 3.78 9.67
N LEU A 25 10.79 3.52 8.38
CA LEU A 25 11.75 3.88 7.31
C LEU A 25 11.69 5.35 6.88
N GLY A 26 10.84 6.17 7.51
CA GLY A 26 10.74 7.61 7.24
C GLY A 26 9.68 8.03 6.21
N TYR A 27 8.98 7.09 5.58
CA TYR A 27 7.86 7.39 4.69
C TYR A 27 6.66 7.91 5.47
N ARG A 28 5.92 8.86 4.89
CA ARG A 28 4.73 9.50 5.51
C ARG A 28 3.61 9.69 4.50
N GLY A 29 2.37 9.79 5.00
CA GLY A 29 1.16 9.97 4.18
C GLY A 29 0.48 8.64 3.84
N GLY A 30 -0.55 8.71 2.98
CA GLY A 30 -1.26 7.53 2.50
C GLY A 30 -0.50 6.77 1.41
N LEU A 31 -1.00 5.60 1.01
CA LEU A 31 -0.37 4.70 0.03
C LEU A 31 0.17 5.43 -1.20
N LYS A 32 -0.64 6.28 -1.85
CA LYS A 32 -0.24 7.04 -3.04
C LYS A 32 0.94 7.98 -2.82
N ALA A 33 0.99 8.64 -1.68
CA ALA A 33 2.08 9.53 -1.34
C ALA A 33 3.37 8.72 -1.12
N ILE A 34 3.24 7.54 -0.51
CA ILE A 34 4.34 6.61 -0.28
C ILE A 34 4.86 6.03 -1.60
N GLU A 35 3.97 5.58 -2.49
CA GLU A 35 4.32 5.12 -3.84
C GLU A 35 5.16 6.16 -4.60
N LEU A 36 4.73 7.42 -4.56
CA LEU A 36 5.46 8.52 -5.21
C LEU A 36 6.84 8.75 -4.57
N GLN A 37 6.92 8.77 -3.24
CA GLN A 37 8.20 8.86 -2.50
C GLN A 37 9.12 7.67 -2.82
N PHE A 38 8.54 6.52 -3.14
CA PHE A 38 9.25 5.31 -3.52
C PHE A 38 9.64 5.26 -5.01
N GLY A 39 9.10 6.17 -5.83
CA GLY A 39 9.35 6.23 -7.27
C GLY A 39 8.45 5.32 -8.10
N LEU A 40 7.38 4.75 -7.52
CA LEU A 40 6.37 4.00 -8.26
C LEU A 40 5.47 4.95 -9.04
N GLN A 41 5.15 4.57 -10.29
CA GLN A 41 4.26 5.33 -11.14
C GLN A 41 3.01 4.51 -11.46
N ARG A 42 1.85 5.13 -11.24
CA ARG A 42 0.58 4.59 -11.74
C ARG A 42 0.37 4.96 -13.20
N GLU A 43 -0.47 4.18 -13.87
CA GLU A 43 -0.99 4.49 -15.20
C GLU A 43 -1.50 5.93 -15.27
N SER A 44 -1.32 6.58 -16.42
CA SER A 44 -1.67 7.99 -16.63
C SER A 44 -3.11 8.32 -16.25
N GLN A 45 -4.05 7.41 -16.55
CA GLN A 45 -5.47 7.56 -16.23
C GLN A 45 -5.79 7.49 -14.72
N LEU A 46 -4.88 7.00 -13.88
CA LEU A 46 -5.03 6.90 -12.43
C LEU A 46 -4.27 7.98 -11.67
N ARG A 47 -3.42 8.77 -12.35
CA ARG A 47 -2.65 9.84 -11.70
C ARG A 47 -3.57 10.91 -11.12
N GLY A 48 -3.25 11.35 -9.90
CA GLY A 48 -4.02 12.36 -9.18
C GLY A 48 -5.37 11.88 -8.64
N MET A 49 -5.80 10.65 -8.96
CA MET A 49 -7.04 10.10 -8.46
C MET A 49 -6.94 9.89 -6.93
N THR A 50 -7.96 10.27 -6.19
CA THR A 50 -8.05 10.24 -4.72
C THR A 50 -8.98 9.13 -4.23
N GLY A 51 -9.04 8.90 -2.92
CA GLY A 51 -10.01 7.96 -2.34
C GLY A 51 -11.45 8.42 -2.54
N SER A 52 -11.72 9.73 -2.48
CA SER A 52 -13.03 10.30 -2.77
C SER A 52 -13.47 10.06 -4.22
N ASP A 53 -12.54 10.10 -5.18
CA ASP A 53 -12.86 9.80 -6.58
C ASP A 53 -13.32 8.35 -6.75
N ALA A 54 -12.69 7.40 -6.04
CA ALA A 54 -13.12 6.01 -6.05
C ALA A 54 -14.57 5.84 -5.56
N VAL A 55 -14.96 6.58 -4.52
CA VAL A 55 -16.34 6.60 -4.02
C VAL A 55 -17.32 7.14 -5.08
N LEU A 56 -16.94 8.21 -5.79
CA LEU A 56 -17.76 8.77 -6.87
C LEU A 56 -17.93 7.78 -8.03
N LEU A 57 -16.86 7.08 -8.42
CA LEU A 57 -16.93 6.04 -9.46
C LEU A 57 -17.81 4.87 -9.04
N TRP A 58 -17.70 4.43 -7.78
CA TRP A 58 -18.57 3.39 -7.24
C TRP A 58 -20.04 3.79 -7.30
N ASN A 59 -20.38 5.01 -6.88
CA ASN A 59 -21.75 5.51 -6.92
C ASN A 59 -22.30 5.58 -8.35
N ARG A 60 -21.48 6.04 -9.32
CA ARG A 60 -21.86 6.04 -10.74
C ARG A 60 -22.15 4.64 -11.25
N TRP A 61 -21.28 3.67 -10.96
CA TRP A 61 -21.51 2.27 -11.34
C TRP A 61 -22.77 1.71 -10.68
N ARG A 62 -22.90 1.87 -9.36
CA ARG A 62 -24.01 1.33 -8.56
C ARG A 62 -25.37 1.83 -9.03
N HIS A 63 -25.49 3.14 -9.27
CA HIS A 63 -26.78 3.77 -9.56
C HIS A 63 -27.09 3.90 -11.05
N ARG A 64 -26.09 3.96 -11.92
CA ARG A 64 -26.26 4.23 -13.36
C ARG A 64 -25.72 3.12 -14.26
N ARG A 65 -25.13 2.06 -13.69
CA ARG A 65 -24.46 0.97 -14.44
C ARG A 65 -23.40 1.48 -15.43
N ASP A 66 -22.74 2.57 -15.04
CA ASP A 66 -21.68 3.21 -15.82
C ASP A 66 -20.44 2.32 -15.91
N GLN A 67 -20.27 1.65 -17.04
CA GLN A 67 -19.16 0.72 -17.26
C GLN A 67 -17.80 1.41 -17.24
N ALA A 68 -17.70 2.64 -17.74
CA ALA A 68 -16.45 3.38 -17.72
C ALA A 68 -16.02 3.69 -16.28
N ALA A 69 -16.98 4.04 -15.41
CA ALA A 69 -16.72 4.24 -14.00
C ALA A 69 -16.25 2.95 -13.32
N ARG A 70 -16.88 1.81 -13.63
CA ARG A 70 -16.48 0.50 -13.12
C ARG A 70 -15.07 0.12 -13.55
N THR A 71 -14.75 0.23 -14.85
CA THR A 71 -13.43 -0.11 -15.38
C THR A 71 -12.35 0.73 -14.71
N ARG A 72 -12.58 2.04 -14.55
CA ARG A 72 -11.63 2.93 -13.89
C ARG A 72 -11.47 2.62 -12.40
N LEU A 73 -12.56 2.29 -11.71
CA LEU A 73 -12.51 1.87 -10.30
C LEU A 73 -11.76 0.55 -10.10
N LEU A 74 -11.94 -0.41 -11.00
CA LEU A 74 -11.21 -1.68 -10.98
C LEU A 74 -9.71 -1.45 -11.19
N ALA A 75 -9.32 -0.66 -12.20
CA ALA A 75 -7.92 -0.30 -12.44
C ALA A 75 -7.31 0.42 -11.22
N TYR A 76 -8.07 1.33 -10.59
CA TYR A 76 -7.66 2.01 -9.37
C TYR A 76 -7.37 1.04 -8.21
N ASN A 77 -8.29 0.12 -7.92
CA ASN A 77 -8.11 -0.86 -6.83
C ASN A 77 -7.02 -1.88 -7.16
N GLN A 78 -6.90 -2.27 -8.43
CA GLN A 78 -5.81 -3.14 -8.88
C GLN A 78 -4.45 -2.51 -8.62
N ALA A 79 -4.28 -1.21 -8.93
CA ALA A 79 -3.06 -0.49 -8.63
C ALA A 79 -2.79 -0.40 -7.11
N ASP A 80 -3.82 -0.17 -6.29
CA ASP A 80 -3.70 -0.18 -4.82
C ASP A 80 -3.22 -1.53 -4.27
N CYS A 81 -3.52 -2.65 -4.93
CA CYS A 81 -3.04 -3.98 -4.54
C CYS A 81 -1.66 -4.32 -5.12
N MET A 82 -1.47 -4.14 -6.43
CA MET A 82 -0.24 -4.52 -7.13
C MET A 82 0.97 -3.74 -6.64
N ASN A 83 0.80 -2.47 -6.26
CA ASN A 83 1.89 -1.66 -5.76
C ASN A 83 2.35 -2.03 -4.35
N LEU A 84 1.60 -2.85 -3.60
CA LEU A 84 2.01 -3.29 -2.27
C LEU A 84 3.20 -4.24 -2.34
N GLU A 85 3.29 -5.09 -3.36
CA GLU A 85 4.40 -6.03 -3.54
C GLU A 85 5.77 -5.33 -3.67
N PRO A 86 6.00 -4.42 -4.65
CA PRO A 86 7.29 -3.73 -4.75
C PRO A 86 7.59 -2.83 -3.54
N LEU A 87 6.57 -2.30 -2.86
CA LEU A 87 6.75 -1.59 -1.59
C LEU A 87 7.22 -2.55 -0.49
N ALA A 88 6.61 -3.74 -0.38
CA ALA A 88 6.98 -4.75 0.61
C ALA A 88 8.44 -5.20 0.43
N ASP A 89 8.84 -5.56 -0.80
CA ASP A 89 10.22 -5.96 -1.12
C ASP A 89 11.21 -4.85 -0.78
N GLY A 90 10.87 -3.63 -1.19
CA GLY A 90 11.65 -2.44 -0.96
C GLY A 90 11.85 -2.09 0.51
N PHE A 91 10.78 -2.19 1.29
CA PHE A 91 10.78 -1.93 2.72
C PHE A 91 11.51 -3.01 3.48
N TYR A 92 11.28 -4.28 3.13
CA TYR A 92 12.01 -5.41 3.71
C TYR A 92 13.52 -5.24 3.53
N CYS A 93 13.99 -4.97 2.30
CA CYS A 93 15.41 -4.76 2.02
C CYS A 93 16.01 -3.63 2.87
N ARG A 94 15.31 -2.48 2.96
CA ARG A 94 15.78 -1.33 3.77
C ARG A 94 15.79 -1.64 5.26
N MET A 95 14.79 -2.37 5.77
CA MET A 95 14.74 -2.81 7.17
C MET A 95 15.91 -3.72 7.51
N VAL A 96 16.22 -4.71 6.66
CA VAL A 96 17.36 -5.60 6.85
C VAL A 96 18.68 -4.80 6.90
N GLN A 97 18.86 -3.84 5.99
CA GLN A 97 20.04 -2.98 5.99
C GLN A 97 20.13 -2.11 7.26
N TRP A 98 19.01 -1.54 7.69
CA TRP A 98 18.92 -0.72 8.90
C TRP A 98 19.32 -1.51 10.15
N TYR A 99 18.76 -2.71 10.35
CA TYR A 99 19.11 -3.58 11.48
C TYR A 99 20.57 -4.02 11.46
N ARG A 100 21.10 -4.39 10.29
CA ARG A 100 22.53 -4.75 10.16
C ARG A 100 23.44 -3.58 10.53
N GLY A 101 23.06 -2.35 10.17
CA GLY A 101 23.78 -1.14 10.56
C GLY A 101 23.66 -0.82 12.06
N GLU A 102 22.52 -1.11 12.68
CA GLU A 102 22.33 -0.97 14.13
C GLU A 102 23.13 -1.96 14.95
N MET A 103 23.13 -3.24 14.56
CA MET A 103 23.90 -4.28 15.24
C MET A 103 25.40 -3.93 15.25
N LYS A 104 25.94 -3.54 14.09
CA LYS A 104 27.34 -3.09 13.99
C LYS A 104 27.66 -1.89 14.89
N ARG A 105 26.71 -0.98 15.12
CA ARG A 105 26.89 0.17 16.04
C ARG A 105 26.85 -0.24 17.51
N ARG A 106 26.11 -1.30 17.84
CA ARG A 106 26.02 -1.83 19.21
C ARG A 106 27.23 -2.68 19.58
N ASP A 107 27.77 -3.44 18.63
CA ASP A 107 28.96 -4.28 18.84
C ASP A 107 30.27 -3.48 18.86
N ALA A 108 30.23 -2.21 18.45
CA ALA A 108 31.37 -1.28 18.44
C ALA A 108 31.47 -0.40 19.70
N VAL A 109 30.60 -0.62 20.70
CA VAL A 109 30.55 0.06 22.00
C VAL A 109 30.78 -0.99 23.10
#